data_AF-A0A7X6LZ13-F1
#
_entry.id   AF-A0A7X6LZ13-F1
#
_cell.length_a   1.000
_cell.length_b   1.000
_cell.length_c   1.000
_cell.angle_alpha   90.00
_cell.angle_beta   90.00
_cell.angle_gamma   90.00
#
_symmetry.space_group_name_H-M   'P 1'
#
loop_
_entity.id
_entity.type
_entity.pdbx_description
1 polymer ?
#
loop_
_entity_poly.entity_id
_entity_poly.type
_entity_poly.pdbx_seq_one_letter_code
_entity_poly.pdbx_strand_id
1 'polypeptide(L)'
;MPPIQVAVCGPRHCTDADADNAREVGRLLARSGATVLCGGGTGVMAAVAEGASSEGGLVIGVRPDTDPSRICDGLSAVLYTNMGEARNAILIWSADAVIVVGGSWGTLSELALANRRSGVPVTSIGGWQIVDADGAPVSASHISANAAAAVEFALGRGSMNPS
;
A
#
# COMPACT_ATOMS: atom_id res chain seq x y z
N MET A 1 -19.64 -3.27 10.33
CA MET A 1 -18.95 -2.82 9.09
C MET A 1 -17.84 -3.80 8.77
N PRO A 2 -17.48 -4.02 7.50
CA PRO A 2 -16.30 -4.80 7.17
C PRO A 2 -15.03 -4.18 7.80
N PRO A 3 -13.96 -4.96 8.01
CA PRO A 3 -12.69 -4.41 8.47
C PRO A 3 -12.16 -3.34 7.51
N ILE A 4 -11.37 -2.40 8.04
CA ILE A 4 -10.69 -1.39 7.23
C ILE A 4 -9.74 -2.08 6.23
N GLN A 5 -9.78 -1.66 4.98
CA GLN A 5 -8.95 -2.17 3.90
C GLN A 5 -7.83 -1.18 3.59
N VAL A 6 -6.58 -1.59 3.70
CA VAL A 6 -5.42 -0.72 3.44
C VAL A 6 -4.67 -1.24 2.23
N ALA A 7 -4.58 -0.42 1.17
CA ALA A 7 -3.74 -0.73 0.02
C ALA A 7 -2.29 -0.37 0.32
N VAL A 8 -1.39 -1.34 0.17
CA VAL A 8 0.06 -1.13 0.30
C VAL A 8 0.70 -1.26 -1.08
N CYS A 9 1.28 -0.16 -1.54
CA CYS A 9 1.80 0.06 -2.88
C CYS A 9 3.32 0.23 -2.83
N GLY A 10 4.05 -0.36 -3.77
CA GLY A 10 5.50 -0.23 -3.83
C GLY A 10 6.15 -1.05 -4.94
N PRO A 11 7.47 -0.86 -5.16
CA PRO A 11 8.16 -1.42 -6.31
C PRO A 11 8.37 -2.93 -6.22
N ARG A 12 8.39 -3.57 -7.40
CA ARG A 12 8.79 -4.98 -7.59
C ARG A 12 10.27 -5.22 -7.21
N HIS A 13 11.11 -4.23 -7.49
CA HIS A 13 12.52 -4.21 -7.16
C HIS A 13 12.70 -3.11 -6.12
N CYS A 14 12.86 -3.50 -4.87
CA CYS A 14 12.88 -2.60 -3.73
C CYS A 14 14.22 -2.70 -3.01
N THR A 15 14.55 -1.69 -2.22
CA THR A 15 15.70 -1.75 -1.31
C THR A 15 15.37 -2.64 -0.11
N ASP A 16 16.39 -3.05 0.65
CA ASP A 16 16.19 -3.78 1.91
C ASP A 16 15.36 -2.92 2.90
N ALA A 17 15.62 -1.61 2.94
CA ALA A 17 14.86 -0.68 3.77
C ALA A 17 13.38 -0.58 3.37
N ASP A 18 13.07 -0.62 2.06
CA ASP A 18 11.67 -0.67 1.59
C ASP A 18 11.00 -1.98 2.01
N ALA A 19 11.71 -3.12 1.86
CA ALA A 19 11.20 -4.42 2.26
C ALA A 19 10.94 -4.51 3.76
N ASP A 20 11.86 -4.01 4.60
CA ASP A 20 11.72 -4.02 6.05
C ASP A 20 10.57 -3.13 6.52
N ASN A 21 10.44 -1.93 5.94
CA ASN A 21 9.29 -1.07 6.22
C ASN A 21 7.97 -1.73 5.79
N ALA A 22 7.92 -2.31 4.59
CA ALA A 22 6.72 -2.98 4.09
C ALA A 22 6.32 -4.18 4.96
N ARG A 23 7.29 -4.99 5.42
CA ARG A 23 7.06 -6.11 6.32
C ARG A 23 6.49 -5.63 7.66
N GLU A 24 7.08 -4.61 8.26
CA GLU A 24 6.55 -4.08 9.53
C GLU A 24 5.17 -3.43 9.35
N VAL A 25 4.93 -2.72 8.24
CA VAL A 25 3.59 -2.21 7.89
C VAL A 25 2.58 -3.36 7.85
N GLY A 26 2.88 -4.45 7.16
CA GLY A 26 1.99 -5.62 7.09
C GLY A 26 1.67 -6.19 8.47
N ARG A 27 2.69 -6.34 9.30
CA ARG A 27 2.59 -6.84 10.68
C ARG A 27 1.68 -5.97 11.55
N LEU A 28 1.87 -4.66 11.50
CA LEU A 28 1.09 -3.69 12.27
C LEU A 28 -0.36 -3.56 11.79
N LEU A 29 -0.60 -3.63 10.48
CA LEU A 29 -1.95 -3.65 9.90
C LEU A 29 -2.72 -4.88 10.35
N ALA A 30 -2.11 -6.06 10.25
CA ALA A 30 -2.72 -7.32 10.67
C ALA A 30 -3.09 -7.32 12.17
N ARG A 31 -2.17 -6.87 13.03
CA ARG A 31 -2.42 -6.69 14.47
C ARG A 31 -3.56 -5.73 14.79
N SER A 32 -3.79 -4.77 13.91
CA SER A 32 -4.87 -3.79 14.03
C SER A 32 -6.20 -4.30 13.47
N GLY A 33 -6.25 -5.53 12.95
CA GLY A 33 -7.43 -6.13 12.34
C GLY A 33 -7.75 -5.60 10.94
N ALA A 34 -6.80 -4.90 10.29
CA ALA A 34 -6.98 -4.40 8.94
C ALA A 34 -6.78 -5.50 7.90
N THR A 35 -7.52 -5.41 6.79
CA THR A 35 -7.26 -6.21 5.59
C THR A 35 -6.21 -5.52 4.73
N VAL A 36 -5.17 -6.25 4.33
CA VAL A 36 -4.12 -5.73 3.44
C VAL A 36 -4.51 -6.02 2.00
N LEU A 37 -4.55 -4.99 1.16
CA LEU A 37 -4.64 -5.10 -0.28
C LEU A 37 -3.25 -4.80 -0.89
N CYS A 38 -2.77 -5.62 -1.81
CA CYS A 38 -1.51 -5.34 -2.53
C CYS A 38 -1.55 -5.91 -3.95
N GLY A 39 -0.51 -5.68 -4.76
CA GLY A 39 -0.41 -6.28 -6.09
C GLY A 39 0.05 -7.74 -6.10
N GLY A 40 0.37 -8.33 -4.95
CA GLY A 40 0.68 -9.77 -4.79
C GLY A 40 1.89 -10.29 -5.57
N GLY A 41 2.83 -9.43 -5.94
CA GLY A 41 4.08 -9.79 -6.62
C GLY A 41 5.29 -9.78 -5.70
N THR A 42 6.49 -9.70 -6.27
CA THR A 42 7.75 -9.62 -5.50
C THR A 42 8.00 -8.20 -4.95
N GLY A 43 9.06 -8.01 -4.17
CA GLY A 43 9.46 -6.70 -3.62
C GLY A 43 8.56 -6.28 -2.45
N VAL A 44 8.17 -5.01 -2.41
CA VAL A 44 7.31 -4.46 -1.34
C VAL A 44 6.04 -5.29 -1.12
N MET A 45 5.41 -5.74 -2.20
CA MET A 45 4.18 -6.54 -2.14
C MET A 45 4.38 -7.89 -1.46
N ALA A 46 5.53 -8.55 -1.68
CA ALA A 46 5.85 -9.80 -1.00
C ALA A 46 6.15 -9.56 0.48
N ALA A 47 6.91 -8.52 0.78
CA ALA A 47 7.28 -8.19 2.16
C ALA A 47 6.07 -7.82 3.03
N VAL A 48 5.13 -7.02 2.51
CA VAL A 48 3.90 -6.71 3.25
C VAL A 48 3.00 -7.93 3.43
N ALA A 49 2.91 -8.82 2.43
CA ALA A 49 2.16 -10.06 2.53
C ALA A 49 2.77 -11.01 3.57
N GLU A 50 4.10 -11.15 3.58
CA GLU A 50 4.86 -11.89 4.60
C GLU A 50 4.58 -11.34 6.00
N GLY A 51 4.74 -10.02 6.19
CA GLY A 51 4.51 -9.37 7.48
C GLY A 51 3.09 -9.56 8.01
N ALA A 52 2.08 -9.31 7.16
CA ALA A 52 0.69 -9.43 7.55
C ALA A 52 0.27 -10.88 7.83
N SER A 53 0.66 -11.82 6.97
CA SER A 53 0.32 -13.25 7.14
C SER A 53 1.00 -13.86 8.37
N SER A 54 2.20 -13.41 8.75
CA SER A 54 2.89 -13.86 9.96
C SER A 54 2.13 -13.57 11.26
N GLU A 55 1.22 -12.59 11.25
CA GLU A 55 0.35 -12.23 12.37
C GLU A 55 -1.09 -12.72 12.16
N GLY A 56 -1.34 -13.58 11.17
CA GLY A 56 -2.67 -14.11 10.85
C GLY A 56 -3.60 -13.11 10.15
N GLY A 57 -3.06 -12.04 9.56
CA GLY A 57 -3.83 -11.04 8.83
C GLY A 57 -4.37 -11.54 7.49
N LEU A 58 -5.46 -10.91 7.04
CA LEU A 58 -6.05 -11.17 5.71
C LEU A 58 -5.31 -10.35 4.65
N VAL A 59 -4.75 -11.02 3.64
CA VAL A 59 -4.01 -10.38 2.55
C VAL A 59 -4.62 -10.74 1.19
N ILE A 60 -5.00 -9.73 0.42
CA ILE A 60 -5.60 -9.89 -0.91
C ILE A 60 -4.64 -9.35 -1.98
N GLY A 61 -4.22 -10.22 -2.90
CA GLY A 61 -3.38 -9.86 -4.04
C GLY A 61 -4.21 -9.55 -5.29
N VAL A 62 -4.14 -8.32 -5.80
CA VAL A 62 -4.79 -7.89 -7.05
C VAL A 62 -3.79 -7.97 -8.19
N ARG A 63 -3.95 -8.97 -9.07
CA ARG A 63 -2.95 -9.30 -10.10
C ARG A 63 -3.26 -8.66 -11.45
N PRO A 64 -2.24 -8.16 -12.18
CA PRO A 64 -2.39 -7.63 -13.54
C PRO A 64 -2.56 -8.74 -14.59
N ASP A 65 -2.12 -9.96 -14.27
CA ASP A 65 -2.10 -11.15 -15.12
C ASP A 65 -2.96 -12.27 -14.50
N THR A 66 -2.92 -13.47 -15.09
CA THR A 66 -3.57 -14.70 -14.61
C THR A 66 -2.56 -15.81 -14.28
N ASP A 67 -1.27 -15.47 -14.16
CA ASP A 67 -0.19 -16.43 -13.96
C ASP A 67 0.02 -16.72 -12.46
N PRO A 68 -0.36 -17.92 -11.98
CA PRO A 68 -0.23 -18.26 -10.56
C PRO A 68 1.23 -18.49 -10.13
N SER A 69 2.18 -18.67 -11.06
CA SER A 69 3.60 -18.84 -10.71
C SER A 69 4.27 -17.53 -10.28
N ARG A 70 3.61 -16.39 -10.48
CA ARG A 70 4.15 -15.04 -10.24
C ARG A 70 3.55 -14.34 -9.03
N ILE A 71 2.87 -15.09 -8.16
CA ILE A 71 2.34 -14.58 -6.89
C ILE A 71 3.36 -14.78 -5.78
N CYS A 72 3.36 -13.91 -4.77
CA CYS A 72 4.13 -14.14 -3.55
C CYS A 72 3.39 -15.04 -2.58
N ASP A 73 4.13 -15.62 -1.63
CA ASP A 73 3.56 -16.32 -0.49
C ASP A 73 2.84 -15.34 0.46
N GLY A 74 2.03 -15.88 1.37
CA GLY A 74 1.31 -15.09 2.38
C GLY A 74 0.00 -14.45 1.91
N LEU A 75 -0.39 -14.62 0.64
CA LEU A 75 -1.70 -14.17 0.15
C LEU A 75 -2.81 -15.11 0.65
N SER A 76 -3.86 -14.55 1.23
CA SER A 76 -5.07 -15.28 1.62
C SER A 76 -6.05 -15.47 0.47
N ALA A 77 -6.07 -14.52 -0.47
CA ALA A 77 -6.86 -14.58 -1.68
C ALA A 77 -6.17 -13.84 -2.83
N VAL A 78 -6.46 -14.25 -4.05
CA VAL A 78 -5.92 -13.63 -5.27
C VAL A 78 -7.05 -13.26 -6.22
N LEU A 79 -7.07 -12.01 -6.66
CA LEU A 79 -7.95 -11.51 -7.71
C LEU A 79 -7.14 -11.37 -9.00
N TYR A 80 -7.28 -12.33 -9.90
CA TYR A 80 -6.71 -12.24 -11.25
C TYR A 80 -7.59 -11.39 -12.14
N THR A 81 -7.08 -10.24 -12.60
CA THR A 81 -7.88 -9.29 -13.38
C THR A 81 -7.65 -9.42 -14.89
N ASN A 82 -6.46 -9.86 -15.31
CA ASN A 82 -5.99 -9.78 -16.69
C ASN A 82 -6.11 -8.37 -17.31
N MET A 83 -6.00 -7.32 -16.49
CA MET A 83 -6.18 -5.92 -16.91
C MET A 83 -4.86 -5.17 -17.09
N GLY A 84 -3.71 -5.84 -16.94
CA GLY A 84 -2.42 -5.16 -16.88
C GLY A 84 -2.42 -4.11 -15.77
N GLU A 85 -1.83 -2.94 -16.03
CA GLU A 85 -1.76 -1.85 -15.05
C GLU A 85 -3.11 -1.20 -14.73
N ALA A 86 -4.16 -1.41 -15.55
CA ALA A 86 -5.49 -0.87 -15.23
C ALA A 86 -6.07 -1.46 -13.93
N ARG A 87 -5.55 -2.61 -13.45
CA ARG A 87 -5.87 -3.19 -12.14
C ARG A 87 -5.55 -2.25 -10.97
N ASN A 88 -4.64 -1.30 -11.15
CA ASN A 88 -4.26 -0.33 -10.11
C ASN A 88 -5.49 0.47 -9.66
N ALA A 89 -6.44 0.74 -10.56
CA ALA A 89 -7.71 1.38 -10.20
C ALA A 89 -8.56 0.51 -9.26
N ILE A 90 -8.63 -0.81 -9.49
CA ILE A 90 -9.34 -1.73 -8.59
C ILE A 90 -8.71 -1.70 -7.20
N LEU A 91 -7.38 -1.86 -7.12
CA LEU A 91 -6.66 -1.82 -5.85
C LEU A 91 -6.95 -0.53 -5.07
N ILE A 92 -6.82 0.62 -5.73
CA ILE A 92 -6.96 1.92 -5.08
C ILE A 92 -8.41 2.25 -4.74
N TRP A 93 -9.40 1.88 -5.56
CA TRP A 93 -10.81 2.16 -5.26
C TRP A 93 -11.40 1.23 -4.21
N SER A 94 -10.80 0.06 -4.00
CA SER A 94 -11.19 -0.87 -2.93
C SER A 94 -10.63 -0.51 -1.54
N ALA A 95 -9.67 0.42 -1.46
CA ALA A 95 -9.01 0.75 -0.20
C ALA A 95 -9.77 1.83 0.61
N ASP A 96 -9.68 1.76 1.93
CA ASP A 96 -10.09 2.84 2.85
C ASP A 96 -8.93 3.80 3.14
N ALA A 97 -7.68 3.33 3.00
CA ALA A 97 -6.45 4.13 3.07
C ALA A 97 -5.34 3.53 2.20
N VAL A 98 -4.34 4.34 1.82
CA VAL A 98 -3.22 3.92 0.98
C VAL A 98 -1.89 4.21 1.67
N ILE A 99 -1.03 3.21 1.74
CA ILE A 99 0.37 3.34 2.18
C ILE A 99 1.28 3.07 0.98
N VAL A 100 2.13 4.03 0.65
CA VAL A 100 3.15 3.92 -0.40
C VAL A 100 4.50 3.68 0.27
N VAL A 101 5.24 2.68 -0.21
CA VAL A 101 6.60 2.38 0.26
C VAL A 101 7.55 2.39 -0.94
N GLY A 102 8.57 3.25 -0.89
CA GLY A 102 9.53 3.41 -1.98
C GLY A 102 8.91 4.03 -3.25
N GLY A 103 9.60 3.89 -4.38
CA GLY A 103 9.20 4.54 -5.63
C GLY A 103 9.46 3.72 -6.90
N SER A 104 8.43 3.56 -7.72
CA SER A 104 8.51 3.15 -9.14
C SER A 104 7.44 3.85 -9.96
N TRP A 105 7.46 3.68 -11.28
CA TRP A 105 6.40 4.19 -12.16
C TRP A 105 5.01 3.62 -11.85
N GLY A 106 4.92 2.31 -11.56
CA GLY A 106 3.66 1.69 -11.15
C GLY A 106 3.15 2.27 -9.83
N THR A 107 4.06 2.42 -8.86
CA THR A 107 3.76 3.05 -7.55
C THR A 107 3.32 4.51 -7.70
N LEU A 108 3.95 5.28 -8.61
CA LEU A 108 3.53 6.65 -8.90
C LEU A 108 2.14 6.69 -9.54
N SER A 109 1.81 5.73 -10.41
CA SER A 109 0.47 5.60 -10.98
C SER A 109 -0.57 5.33 -9.90
N GLU A 110 -0.29 4.43 -8.94
CA GLU A 110 -1.15 4.15 -7.79
C GLU A 110 -1.34 5.39 -6.89
N LEU A 111 -0.26 6.15 -6.63
CA LEU A 111 -0.31 7.41 -5.90
C LEU A 111 -1.18 8.48 -6.60
N ALA A 112 -1.01 8.65 -7.91
CA ALA A 112 -1.80 9.57 -8.72
C ALA A 112 -3.29 9.18 -8.74
N LEU A 113 -3.57 7.88 -8.85
CA LEU A 113 -4.91 7.33 -8.77
C LEU A 113 -5.57 7.61 -7.41
N ALA A 114 -4.84 7.45 -6.31
CA ALA A 114 -5.35 7.74 -4.97
C ALA A 114 -5.70 9.23 -4.80
N ASN A 115 -4.85 10.13 -5.29
CA ASN A 115 -5.13 11.56 -5.29
C ASN A 115 -6.31 11.93 -6.18
N ARG A 116 -6.46 11.28 -7.35
CA ARG A 116 -7.60 11.49 -8.24
C ARG A 116 -8.93 11.05 -7.62
N ARG A 117 -8.94 9.97 -6.83
CA ARG A 117 -10.14 9.48 -6.14
C ARG A 117 -10.73 10.53 -5.20
N SER A 118 -9.86 11.32 -4.55
CA SER A 118 -10.19 12.26 -3.47
C SER A 118 -10.79 11.57 -2.23
N GLY A 119 -10.50 12.10 -1.03
CA GLY A 119 -11.06 11.62 0.23
C GLY A 119 -10.51 10.30 0.80
N VAL A 120 -9.50 9.70 0.16
CA VAL A 120 -8.76 8.55 0.72
C VAL A 120 -7.47 9.05 1.38
N PRO A 121 -7.19 8.71 2.65
CA PRO A 121 -5.91 9.03 3.29
C PRO A 121 -4.76 8.33 2.55
N VAL A 122 -3.71 9.10 2.21
CA VAL A 122 -2.51 8.58 1.55
C VAL A 122 -1.28 8.98 2.36
N THR A 123 -0.46 8.00 2.72
CA THR A 123 0.85 8.22 3.34
C THR A 123 1.96 7.51 2.58
N SER A 124 3.16 8.08 2.61
CA SER A 124 4.35 7.56 1.94
C SER A 124 5.51 7.40 2.92
N ILE A 125 6.21 6.26 2.82
CA ILE A 125 7.50 6.01 3.47
C ILE A 125 8.57 6.01 2.37
N GLY A 126 9.38 7.07 2.33
CA GLY A 126 10.33 7.30 1.23
C GLY A 126 9.62 7.52 -0.11
N GLY A 127 10.34 7.23 -1.21
CA GLY A 127 9.77 7.27 -2.56
C GLY A 127 9.82 8.64 -3.24
N TRP A 128 8.74 8.99 -3.93
CA TRP A 128 8.68 10.14 -4.83
C TRP A 128 8.51 11.46 -4.08
N GLN A 129 9.27 12.47 -4.50
CA GLN A 129 8.97 13.88 -4.26
C GLN A 129 8.37 14.46 -5.53
N ILE A 130 7.13 14.94 -5.46
CA ILE A 130 6.44 15.54 -6.59
C ILE A 130 6.55 17.05 -6.47
N VAL A 131 6.97 17.70 -7.55
CA VAL A 131 7.05 19.16 -7.68
C VAL A 131 6.26 19.61 -8.89
N ASP A 132 5.75 20.85 -8.87
CA ASP A 132 5.08 21.46 -10.01
C ASP A 132 6.08 22.02 -11.04
N ALA A 133 5.57 22.73 -12.05
CA ALA A 133 6.39 23.31 -13.11
C ALA A 133 7.38 24.37 -12.61
N ASP A 134 7.10 24.99 -11.47
CA ASP A 134 7.94 26.02 -10.85
C ASP A 134 8.90 25.42 -9.80
N GLY A 135 8.87 24.09 -9.63
CA GLY A 135 9.67 23.37 -8.63
C GLY A 135 9.10 23.42 -7.22
N ALA A 136 7.88 23.94 -7.03
CA ALA A 136 7.24 23.95 -5.72
C ALA A 136 6.71 22.55 -5.35
N PRO A 137 6.86 22.11 -4.09
CA PRO A 137 6.38 20.79 -3.67
C PRO A 137 4.86 20.63 -3.81
N VAL A 138 4.43 19.52 -4.39
CA VAL A 138 3.03 19.11 -4.47
C VAL A 138 2.73 18.13 -3.34
N SER A 139 1.76 18.46 -2.49
CA SER A 139 1.35 17.61 -1.36
C SER A 139 0.50 16.43 -1.85
N ALA A 140 1.15 15.39 -2.38
CA ALA A 140 0.50 14.19 -2.90
C ALA A 140 0.22 13.12 -1.83
N SER A 141 0.88 13.19 -0.67
CA SER A 141 0.72 12.26 0.44
C SER A 141 1.27 12.84 1.73
N HIS A 142 0.77 12.39 2.88
CA HIS A 142 1.47 12.58 4.14
C HIS A 142 2.81 11.82 4.12
N ILE A 143 3.90 12.43 4.59
CA ILE A 143 5.21 11.76 4.63
C ILE A 143 5.42 11.19 6.03
N SER A 144 5.53 9.87 6.13
CA SER A 144 5.79 9.16 7.37
C SER A 144 7.25 8.72 7.47
N ALA A 145 7.83 8.89 8.66
CA ALA A 145 9.23 8.56 8.91
C ALA A 145 9.51 7.04 8.98
N ASN A 146 8.49 6.23 9.29
CA ASN A 146 8.60 4.79 9.46
C ASN A 146 7.24 4.08 9.33
N ALA A 147 7.27 2.75 9.37
CA ALA A 147 6.09 1.89 9.30
C ALA A 147 5.00 2.22 10.34
N ALA A 148 5.37 2.46 11.60
CA ALA A 148 4.41 2.73 12.67
C ALA A 148 3.63 4.03 12.42
N ALA A 149 4.32 5.11 12.10
CA ALA A 149 3.68 6.39 11.78
C ALA A 149 2.75 6.30 10.57
N ALA A 150 3.15 5.53 9.54
CA ALA A 150 2.31 5.32 8.37
C ALA A 150 1.02 4.55 8.71
N VAL A 151 1.11 3.50 9.53
CA VAL A 151 -0.05 2.72 9.95
C VAL A 151 -0.98 3.52 10.86
N GLU A 152 -0.43 4.28 11.81
CA GLU A 152 -1.24 5.17 12.67
C GLU A 152 -2.03 6.20 11.86
N PHE A 153 -1.39 6.82 10.86
CA PHE A 153 -2.04 7.73 9.92
C PHE A 153 -3.13 7.02 9.11
N ALA A 154 -2.81 5.88 8.49
CA ALA A 154 -3.73 5.15 7.63
C ALA A 154 -4.99 4.65 8.38
N LEU A 155 -4.84 4.28 9.65
CA LEU A 155 -5.94 3.82 10.51
C LEU A 155 -6.70 4.98 11.17
N GLY A 156 -6.35 6.24 10.91
CA GLY A 156 -7.00 7.41 11.51
C GLY A 156 -6.75 7.56 13.02
N ARG A 157 -5.73 6.90 13.57
CA ARG A 157 -5.42 6.94 15.01
C ARG A 157 -4.61 8.19 15.43
N GLY A 158 -4.32 9.09 14.49
CA GLY A 158 -3.56 10.33 14.69
C GLY A 158 -4.39 11.60 14.94
N SER A 159 -5.71 11.54 15.11
CA SER A 159 -6.52 12.71 15.52
C SER A 159 -7.81 12.27 16.23
N MET A 160 -7.67 11.70 17.43
CA MET A 160 -8.66 11.94 18.49
C MET A 160 -8.16 13.14 19.31
N ASN A 161 -8.59 14.34 18.96
CA ASN A 161 -8.53 15.45 19.91
C ASN A 161 -9.54 15.17 21.02
N PRO A 162 -9.20 15.40 22.29
CA PRO A 162 -10.16 15.29 23.38
C PRO A 162 -11.15 16.45 23.25
N SER A 163 -12.44 16.13 23.24
CA SER A 163 -13.52 17.04 23.58
C SER A 163 -14.20 16.55 24.83
#